data_AF-A0A7Y4VLB4-F1
#
_entry.id   AF-A0A7Y4VLB4-F1
#
_cell.length_a   1.000
_cell.length_b   1.000
_cell.length_c   1.000
_cell.angle_alpha   90.00
_cell.angle_beta   90.00
_cell.angle_gamma   90.00
#
_symmetry.space_group_name_H-M   'P 1'
#
loop_
_entity.id
_entity.type
_entity.pdbx_description
1 polymer ?
#
loop_
_entity_poly.entity_id
_entity_poly.type
_entity_poly.pdbx_seq_one_letter_code
_entity_poly.pdbx_strand_id
1 'polypeptide(L)'
;MKMIESNLIGRCPITAKDKSVRLFQVKEVLNRHRTKLINTLLKDIPYFIGQKYHAFATPEEVEVIKSKLTYLQSRDIDLTNYASIVHQIQRRSIIKLNNEAFFKEVDQLLLQKQTN
;
A
#
# COMPACT_ATOMS: atom_id res chain seq x y z
N MET A 1 -8.75 13.95 18.60
CA MET A 1 -7.51 13.44 17.96
C MET A 1 -7.86 12.16 17.21
N LYS A 2 -7.27 11.93 16.03
CA LYS A 2 -7.49 10.68 15.26
C LYS A 2 -6.19 9.86 15.21
N MET A 3 -6.30 8.56 15.00
CA MET A 3 -5.17 7.63 14.99
C MET A 3 -5.37 6.55 13.92
N ILE A 4 -4.30 6.27 13.18
CA ILE A 4 -4.19 5.13 12.29
C ILE A 4 -3.23 4.14 12.91
N GLU A 5 -3.67 2.91 13.15
CA GLU A 5 -2.84 1.81 13.62
C GLU A 5 -2.47 0.93 12.43
N SER A 6 -1.18 0.78 12.17
CA SER A 6 -0.66 -0.04 11.09
C SER A 6 0.22 -1.14 11.66
N ASN A 7 0.03 -2.37 11.20
CA ASN A 7 0.89 -3.49 11.58
C ASN A 7 2.33 -3.33 11.05
N LEU A 8 2.57 -2.44 10.09
CA LEU A 8 3.89 -2.24 9.46
C LEU A 8 4.66 -1.02 9.98
N ILE A 9 3.94 0.03 10.39
CA ILE A 9 4.54 1.32 10.79
C ILE A 9 4.07 1.81 12.17
N GLY A 10 3.30 0.99 12.90
CA GLY A 10 2.83 1.28 14.24
C GLY A 10 1.68 2.29 14.29
N ARG A 11 1.55 2.97 15.43
CA ARG A 11 0.51 3.97 15.68
C ARG A 11 0.92 5.32 15.11
N CYS A 12 0.07 5.87 14.24
CA CYS A 12 0.28 7.13 13.56
C CYS A 12 -0.81 8.13 13.98
N PRO A 13 -0.47 9.14 14.81
CA PRO A 13 -1.43 10.16 15.21
C PRO A 13 -1.73 11.13 14.06
N ILE A 14 -3.00 11.49 13.91
CA ILE A 14 -3.49 12.51 12.98
C ILE A 14 -3.99 13.69 13.82
N THR A 15 -3.16 14.72 13.89
CA THR A 15 -3.32 15.87 14.80
C THR A 15 -3.98 17.07 14.14
N ALA A 16 -3.99 17.12 12.80
CA ALA A 16 -4.51 18.26 12.06
C ALA A 16 -6.02 18.48 12.29
N LYS A 17 -6.36 19.71 12.67
CA LYS A 17 -7.75 20.19 12.79
C LYS A 17 -8.34 20.54 11.42
N ASP A 18 -7.54 21.20 10.58
CA ASP A 18 -7.92 21.51 9.21
C ASP A 18 -8.11 20.24 8.36
N LYS A 19 -9.12 20.25 7.50
CA LYS A 19 -9.50 19.09 6.70
C LYS A 19 -8.44 18.75 5.65
N SER A 20 -7.88 19.75 4.97
CA SER A 20 -6.89 19.56 3.90
C SER A 20 -5.57 19.07 4.48
N VAL A 21 -5.10 19.68 5.57
CA VAL A 21 -3.89 19.23 6.28
C VAL A 21 -4.08 17.83 6.84
N ARG A 22 -5.28 17.48 7.32
CA ARG A 22 -5.60 16.13 7.78
C ARG A 22 -5.50 15.12 6.64
N LEU A 23 -6.04 15.41 5.47
CA LEU A 23 -5.95 14.51 4.31
C LEU A 23 -4.50 14.31 3.87
N PHE A 24 -3.68 15.35 3.95
CA PHE A 24 -2.24 15.25 3.69
C PHE A 24 -1.55 14.29 4.69
N GLN A 25 -1.78 14.46 6.00
CA GLN A 25 -1.23 13.55 7.01
C GLN A 25 -1.68 12.10 6.81
N VAL A 26 -2.93 11.89 6.41
CA VAL A 26 -3.43 10.56 6.08
C VAL A 26 -2.67 9.98 4.90
N LYS A 27 -2.51 10.75 3.82
CA LYS A 27 -1.76 10.34 2.63
C LYS A 27 -0.32 9.96 2.96
N GLU A 28 0.37 10.74 3.79
CA GLU A 28 1.72 10.41 4.26
C GLU A 28 1.78 9.06 5.00
N VAL A 29 0.81 8.81 5.88
CA VAL A 29 0.72 7.53 6.61
C VAL A 29 0.49 6.36 5.66
N LEU A 30 -0.41 6.52 4.68
CA LEU A 30 -0.67 5.49 3.67
C LEU A 30 0.57 5.24 2.80
N ASN A 31 1.27 6.30 2.38
CA ASN A 31 2.51 6.19 1.61
C ASN A 31 3.57 5.41 2.40
N ARG A 32 3.81 5.78 3.67
CA ARG A 32 4.75 5.08 4.54
C ARG A 32 4.40 3.61 4.73
N HIS A 33 3.11 3.29 4.90
CA HIS A 33 2.66 1.92 4.99
C HIS A 33 2.93 1.15 3.69
N ARG A 34 2.55 1.71 2.53
CA ARG A 34 2.78 1.09 1.22
C ARG A 34 4.26 0.85 0.96
N THR A 35 5.11 1.84 1.23
CA THR A 35 6.57 1.71 1.09
C THR A 35 7.10 0.57 1.94
N LYS A 36 6.63 0.43 3.19
CA LYS A 36 7.05 -0.66 4.07
C LYS A 36 6.53 -2.02 3.60
N LEU A 37 5.29 -2.08 3.09
CA LEU A 37 4.72 -3.30 2.53
C LEU A 37 5.52 -3.75 1.30
N ILE A 38 5.75 -2.86 0.35
CA ILE A 38 6.52 -3.14 -0.86
C ILE A 38 7.94 -3.58 -0.50
N ASN A 39 8.60 -2.93 0.45
CA ASN A 39 9.93 -3.36 0.92
C ASN A 39 9.91 -4.78 1.50
N THR A 40 8.83 -5.21 2.15
CA THR A 40 8.68 -6.58 2.61
C THR A 40 8.50 -7.54 1.44
N LEU A 41 7.73 -7.16 0.42
CA LEU A 41 7.54 -7.98 -0.79
C LEU A 41 8.83 -8.12 -1.62
N LEU A 42 9.61 -7.04 -1.74
CA LEU A 42 10.87 -7.02 -2.47
C LEU A 42 11.95 -7.91 -1.85
N LYS A 43 11.85 -8.22 -0.55
CA LYS A 43 12.79 -9.14 0.12
C LYS A 43 12.65 -10.58 -0.36
N ASP A 44 11.44 -10.99 -0.70
CA ASP A 44 11.15 -12.37 -1.10
C ASP A 44 9.96 -12.42 -2.06
N ILE A 45 10.24 -12.00 -3.30
CA ILE A 45 9.27 -12.05 -4.39
C ILE A 45 8.88 -13.51 -4.72
N PRO A 46 9.81 -14.48 -4.85
CA PRO A 46 9.45 -15.85 -5.16
C PRO A 46 8.47 -16.46 -4.15
N TYR A 47 8.72 -16.27 -2.84
CA TYR A 47 7.81 -16.74 -1.81
C TYR A 47 6.45 -16.06 -1.89
N PHE A 48 6.42 -14.74 -2.09
CA PHE A 48 5.16 -14.01 -2.25
C PHE A 48 4.33 -14.53 -3.43
N ILE A 49 4.96 -14.74 -4.58
CA ILE A 49 4.27 -15.26 -5.77
C ILE A 49 3.77 -16.68 -5.54
N GLY A 50 4.60 -17.56 -4.95
CA GLY A 50 4.23 -18.92 -4.59
C GLY A 50 3.05 -19.00 -3.64
N GLN A 51 3.03 -18.13 -2.62
CA GLN A 51 1.96 -18.11 -1.63
C GLN A 51 0.67 -17.48 -2.17
N LYS A 52 0.78 -16.40 -2.95
CA LYS A 52 -0.40 -15.64 -3.38
C LYS A 52 -1.05 -16.18 -4.65
N TYR A 53 -0.23 -16.62 -5.61
CA TYR A 53 -0.70 -17.04 -6.93
C TYR A 53 -0.56 -18.54 -7.15
N HIS A 54 -0.01 -19.28 -6.18
CA HIS A 54 0.29 -20.71 -6.33
C HIS A 54 1.13 -21.01 -7.58
N ALA A 55 2.04 -20.09 -7.90
CA ALA A 55 2.85 -20.11 -9.12
C ALA A 55 4.34 -19.96 -8.78
N PHE A 56 5.20 -20.43 -9.69
CA PHE A 56 6.64 -20.19 -9.63
C PHE A 56 6.99 -19.07 -10.61
N ALA A 57 7.75 -18.08 -10.14
CA ALA A 57 8.28 -17.02 -11.00
C ALA A 57 9.69 -17.40 -11.46
N THR A 58 9.93 -17.30 -12.77
CA THR A 58 11.26 -17.35 -13.36
C THR A 58 12.11 -16.15 -12.91
N PRO A 59 13.45 -16.24 -12.97
CA PRO A 59 14.31 -15.11 -12.64
C PRO A 59 13.97 -13.82 -13.42
N GLU A 60 13.60 -13.95 -14.69
CA GLU A 60 13.18 -12.83 -15.54
C GLU A 60 11.89 -12.19 -15.03
N GLU A 61 10.89 -13.01 -14.68
CA GLU A 61 9.62 -12.52 -14.11
C GLU A 61 9.85 -11.85 -12.75
N VAL A 62 10.77 -12.37 -11.92
CA VAL A 62 11.13 -11.76 -10.65
C VAL A 62 11.69 -10.35 -10.85
N GLU A 63 12.58 -10.14 -11.82
CA GLU A 63 13.12 -8.81 -12.11
C GLU A 63 12.05 -7.86 -12.69
N VAL A 64 11.11 -8.36 -13.50
CA VAL A 64 9.96 -7.57 -13.96
C VAL A 64 9.07 -7.16 -12.79
N ILE A 65 8.74 -8.09 -11.89
CA ILE A 65 7.94 -7.81 -10.70
C ILE A 65 8.64 -6.79 -9.79
N LYS A 66 9.94 -6.96 -9.57
CA LYS A 66 10.77 -6.03 -8.79
C LYS A 66 10.77 -4.62 -9.38
N SER A 67 10.91 -4.50 -10.69
CA SER A 67 10.83 -3.22 -11.40
C SER A 67 9.44 -2.57 -11.22
N LYS A 68 8.36 -3.34 -11.41
CA LYS A 68 6.98 -2.88 -11.18
C LYS A 68 6.77 -2.41 -9.73
N LEU A 69 7.20 -3.21 -8.74
CA LEU A 69 7.07 -2.87 -7.32
C LEU A 69 7.86 -1.61 -6.95
N THR A 70 9.08 -1.46 -7.48
CA THR A 70 9.91 -0.27 -7.27
C THR A 70 9.27 0.97 -7.88
N TYR A 71 8.68 0.83 -9.08
CA TYR A 71 7.89 1.89 -9.71
C TYR A 71 6.66 2.26 -8.87
N LEU A 72 5.96 1.28 -8.30
CA LEU A 72 4.81 1.56 -7.43
C LEU A 72 5.21 2.32 -6.15
N GLN A 73 6.38 1.99 -5.60
CA GLN A 73 6.92 2.62 -4.41
C GLN A 73 7.28 4.10 -4.65
N SER A 74 7.80 4.44 -5.84
CA SER A 74 8.23 5.81 -6.16
C SER A 74 7.07 6.73 -6.53
N ARG A 75 5.93 6.18 -6.93
CA ARG A 75 4.71 6.95 -7.19
C ARG A 75 4.13 7.49 -5.91
N ASP A 76 3.37 8.56 -5.99
CA ASP A 76 2.57 9.03 -4.86
C ASP A 76 1.25 8.26 -4.78
N ILE A 77 0.69 8.08 -3.57
CA ILE A 77 -0.62 7.44 -3.42
C ILE A 77 -1.72 8.34 -3.99
N ASP A 78 -2.60 7.73 -4.77
CA ASP A 78 -3.89 8.31 -5.09
C ASP A 78 -4.91 7.95 -3.99
N LEU A 79 -5.32 8.94 -3.20
CA LEU A 79 -6.28 8.76 -2.11
C LEU A 79 -7.64 8.24 -2.58
N THR A 80 -7.97 8.40 -3.86
CA THR A 80 -9.21 7.90 -4.47
C THR A 80 -9.28 6.37 -4.39
N ASN A 81 -8.14 5.69 -4.54
CA ASN A 81 -8.01 4.23 -4.37
C ASN A 81 -8.21 3.77 -2.91
N TYR A 82 -8.11 4.70 -1.96
CA TYR A 82 -8.22 4.45 -0.52
C TYR A 82 -9.42 5.16 0.10
N ALA A 83 -10.44 5.49 -0.70
CA ALA A 83 -11.63 6.22 -0.26
C ALA A 83 -12.29 5.58 0.98
N SER A 84 -12.35 4.24 1.06
CA SER A 84 -12.85 3.52 2.24
C SER A 84 -12.09 3.87 3.52
N ILE A 85 -10.75 3.92 3.46
CA ILE A 85 -9.91 4.27 4.62
C ILE A 85 -10.13 5.74 4.99
N VAL A 86 -10.19 6.63 3.99
CA VAL A 86 -10.45 8.07 4.22
C VAL A 86 -11.82 8.28 4.88
N HIS A 87 -12.87 7.59 4.43
CA HIS A 87 -14.19 7.67 5.03
C HIS A 87 -14.22 7.12 6.46
N GLN A 88 -13.50 6.04 6.73
CA GLN A 88 -13.35 5.55 8.10
C GLN A 88 -12.69 6.61 8.97
N ILE A 89 -11.63 7.28 8.49
CA ILE A 89 -10.90 8.33 9.22
C ILE A 89 -11.82 9.49 9.55
N GLN A 90 -12.80 9.82 8.71
CA GLN A 90 -13.76 10.86 9.06
C GLN A 90 -14.64 10.45 10.26
N ARG A 91 -15.12 9.21 10.28
CA ARG A 91 -16.13 8.73 11.25
C ARG A 91 -15.55 8.22 12.57
N ARG A 92 -14.35 7.64 12.56
CA ARG A 92 -13.76 6.95 13.72
C ARG A 92 -12.59 7.76 14.30
N SER A 93 -12.34 7.57 15.60
CA SER A 93 -11.17 8.12 16.29
C SER A 93 -9.93 7.27 16.07
N ILE A 94 -10.08 5.95 16.02
CA ILE A 94 -8.98 4.98 15.81
C ILE A 94 -9.38 4.04 14.68
N ILE A 95 -8.44 3.80 13.76
CA ILE A 95 -8.64 2.90 12.62
C ILE A 95 -7.45 1.97 12.50
N LYS A 96 -7.73 0.69 12.33
CA LYS A 96 -6.74 -0.30 11.98
C LYS A 96 -6.61 -0.36 10.47
N LEU A 97 -5.40 -0.11 9.98
CA LEU A 97 -5.08 -0.20 8.58
C LEU A 97 -4.90 -1.67 8.19
N ASN A 98 -5.72 -2.13 7.24
CA ASN A 98 -5.54 -3.45 6.63
C ASN A 98 -4.66 -3.34 5.38
N ASN A 99 -4.06 -4.46 4.98
CA ASN A 99 -3.20 -4.51 3.81
C ASN A 99 -3.99 -4.73 2.50
N GLU A 100 -5.29 -5.00 2.58
CA GLU A 100 -6.13 -5.43 1.46
C GLU A 100 -6.13 -4.43 0.29
N ALA A 101 -6.36 -3.15 0.58
CA ALA A 101 -6.35 -2.11 -0.45
C ALA A 101 -4.98 -1.98 -1.14
N PHE A 102 -3.89 -2.16 -0.40
CA PHE A 102 -2.54 -2.11 -0.94
C PHE A 102 -2.21 -3.35 -1.78
N PHE A 103 -2.64 -4.53 -1.33
CA PHE A 103 -2.50 -5.75 -2.10
C PHE A 103 -3.29 -5.70 -3.39
N LYS A 104 -4.49 -5.12 -3.39
CA LYS A 104 -5.27 -4.91 -4.61
C LYS A 104 -4.54 -4.02 -5.62
N GLU A 105 -3.90 -2.94 -5.17
CA GLU A 105 -3.08 -2.07 -6.03
C GLU A 105 -1.88 -2.83 -6.62
N VAL A 106 -1.19 -3.63 -5.79
CA VAL A 106 -0.11 -4.51 -6.25
C VAL A 106 -0.61 -5.49 -7.30
N ASP A 107 -1.74 -6.15 -7.06
CA ASP A 107 -2.30 -7.15 -7.97
C ASP A 107 -2.69 -6.53 -9.30
N GLN A 108 -3.31 -5.35 -9.29
CA GLN A 108 -3.61 -4.61 -10.51
C GLN A 108 -2.34 -4.33 -11.32
N LEU A 109 -1.25 -3.94 -10.68
CA LEU A 109 0.02 -3.67 -11.37
C LEU A 109 0.69 -4.94 -11.92
N LEU A 110 0.62 -6.05 -11.17
CA LEU A 110 1.25 -7.30 -11.58
C LEU A 110 0.44 -8.01 -12.68
N LEU A 111 -0.90 -8.00 -12.57
CA LEU A 111 -1.82 -8.71 -13.47
C LEU A 111 -2.26 -7.89 -14.69
N GLN A 112 -2.01 -6.57 -14.72
CA GLN A 112 -2.19 -5.81 -15.95
C GLN A 112 -1.28 -6.39 -17.05
N LYS A 113 -1.90 -7.03 -18.04
CA LYS A 113 -1.25 -7.41 -19.30
C LYS A 113 -0.71 -6.12 -19.91
N GLN A 114 0.59 -6.11 -20.22
CA GLN A 114 1.13 -5.11 -21.14
C GLN A 114 0.42 -5.35 -22.48
N THR A 115 -0.61 -4.56 -22.77
CA THR A 115 -1.11 -4.43 -24.13
C THR A 115 0.02 -3.75 -24.90
N ASN A 116 0.76 -4.56 -25.67
CA ASN A 116 1.60 -4.09 -26.77
C ASN A 116 0.74 -3.36 -27.80
#